data_AF-F2USY1-F1
#
_entry.id   AF-F2USY1-F1
#
_cell.length_a   1.000
_cell.length_b   1.000
_cell.length_c   1.000
_cell.angle_alpha   90.00
_cell.angle_beta   90.00
_cell.angle_gamma   90.00
#
_symmetry.space_group_name_H-M   'P 1'
#
loop_
_entity.id
_entity.type
_entity.pdbx_description
1 polymer ?
#
loop_
_entity_poly.entity_id
_entity_poly.type
_entity_poly.pdbx_seq_one_letter_code
_entity_poly.pdbx_strand_id
1 'polypeptide(L)'
;MGTGANVDVIVPHTINSYSDGGDAEAGCATSRTSSSGARAKFTDLFVSPASQLQQFLEDPEGFTLGLETKIEQHVGGERIGALERGVDTLKAIKDLAAQLQEKPTMETCVSLAWCDFHAFSRDVILDLIATFPADAKTKSGEPFWSAYKIFPEVLEFDPQNPLHKAFLIAVTNLDARVFKVHPTKYPSKENKLHIKR
;
A
#
# COMPACT_ATOMS: atom_id res chain seq x y z
N MET A 1 24.37 -6.16 8.76
CA MET A 1 24.59 -6.75 7.42
C MET A 1 25.06 -8.19 7.60
N GLY A 2 24.22 -9.20 7.34
CA GLY A 2 24.61 -10.64 7.31
C GLY A 2 25.79 -11.04 8.19
N THR A 3 26.84 -11.60 7.58
CA THR A 3 28.15 -11.92 8.20
C THR A 3 29.18 -10.79 8.07
N GLY A 4 28.77 -9.61 7.60
CA GLY A 4 29.65 -8.46 7.46
C GLY A 4 29.84 -7.77 8.82
N ALA A 5 31.10 -7.57 9.21
CA ALA A 5 31.47 -6.74 10.34
C ALA A 5 32.18 -5.48 9.82
N ASN A 6 31.80 -4.32 10.36
CA ASN A 6 32.58 -3.09 10.22
C ASN A 6 33.12 -2.71 11.60
N VAL A 7 34.35 -2.20 11.66
CA VAL A 7 34.99 -1.70 12.87
C VAL A 7 35.53 -0.32 12.56
N ASP A 8 34.88 0.71 13.10
CA ASP A 8 35.37 2.09 13.04
C ASP A 8 36.06 2.42 14.37
N VAL A 9 37.36 2.70 14.30
CA VAL A 9 38.13 3.17 15.45
C VAL A 9 37.97 4.68 15.52
N ILE A 10 37.65 5.23 16.69
CA ILE A 10 37.50 6.68 16.92
C ILE A 10 38.54 7.12 17.96
N VAL A 11 39.41 8.04 17.57
CA VAL A 11 40.45 8.61 18.43
C VAL A 11 40.19 10.10 18.63
N PRO A 12 39.93 10.57 19.86
CA PRO A 12 39.68 11.97 20.15
C PRO A 12 40.79 12.89 19.61
N HIS A 13 40.38 14.03 19.04
CA HIS A 13 41.26 15.07 18.48
C HIS A 13 42.14 14.66 17.29
N THR A 14 41.93 13.46 16.73
CA THR A 14 42.79 12.93 15.66
C THR A 14 42.02 12.51 14.40
N ILE A 15 40.83 11.94 14.56
CA ILE A 15 39.97 11.49 13.45
C ILE A 15 38.51 11.89 13.71
N ASN A 16 37.73 11.96 12.63
CA ASN A 16 36.33 12.38 12.69
C ASN A 16 35.45 11.34 13.42
N SER A 17 34.29 11.78 13.93
CA SER A 17 33.36 10.90 14.62
C SER A 17 32.64 9.97 13.65
N TYR A 18 32.01 8.92 14.19
CA TYR A 18 31.15 8.01 13.43
C TYR A 18 30.11 8.74 12.56
N SER A 19 29.60 9.88 13.05
CA SER A 19 28.60 10.74 12.38
C SER A 19 29.13 11.48 11.15
N ASP A 20 30.44 11.53 10.95
CA ASP A 20 31.09 12.19 9.80
C ASP A 20 31.41 11.19 8.68
N GLY A 21 31.37 9.89 8.98
CA GLY A 21 31.34 8.84 7.98
C GLY A 21 30.01 8.93 7.23
N GLY A 22 30.07 9.28 5.94
CA GLY A 22 28.89 9.37 5.10
C GLY A 22 28.07 8.10 5.22
N ASP A 23 26.86 8.23 5.79
CA ASP A 23 25.88 7.16 5.78
C ASP A 23 25.80 6.65 4.34
N ALA A 24 25.96 5.34 4.15
CA ALA A 24 25.60 4.74 2.88
C ALA A 24 24.11 5.02 2.75
N GLU A 25 23.75 6.06 1.98
CA GLU A 25 22.37 6.42 1.74
C GLU A 25 21.66 5.13 1.41
N ALA A 26 20.68 4.77 2.24
CA ALA A 26 19.87 3.60 2.01
C ALA A 26 19.23 3.81 0.65
N GLY A 27 19.89 3.29 -0.38
CA GLY A 27 19.55 3.56 -1.74
C GLY A 27 18.12 3.10 -1.91
N CYS A 28 17.21 4.06 -2.02
CA CYS A 28 15.88 3.84 -2.56
C CYS A 28 16.05 3.59 -4.08
N ALA A 29 16.90 2.62 -4.40
CA ALA A 29 17.22 2.19 -5.73
C ALA A 29 16.05 1.33 -6.19
N THR A 30 15.02 2.02 -6.69
CA THR A 30 14.18 1.58 -7.81
C THR A 30 13.75 0.11 -7.80
N SER A 31 13.48 -0.46 -6.63
CA SER A 31 12.86 -1.78 -6.54
C SER A 31 11.36 -1.59 -6.74
N ARG A 32 10.96 -1.21 -7.96
CA ARG A 32 9.60 -1.50 -8.46
C ARG A 32 9.41 -3.01 -8.69
N THR A 33 10.37 -3.84 -8.27
CA THR A 33 10.25 -5.29 -8.22
C THR A 33 9.34 -5.68 -7.05
N SER A 34 8.09 -6.04 -7.40
CA SER A 34 7.07 -6.84 -6.71
C SER A 34 6.81 -6.68 -5.20
N SER A 35 7.82 -6.53 -4.33
CA SER A 35 7.67 -6.52 -2.87
C SER A 35 7.48 -5.13 -2.26
N SER A 36 8.19 -4.10 -2.71
CA SER A 36 8.05 -2.75 -2.15
C SER A 36 6.71 -2.12 -2.55
N GLY A 37 6.29 -2.34 -3.81
CA GLY A 37 4.99 -1.89 -4.33
C GLY A 37 3.81 -2.62 -3.67
N ALA A 38 3.96 -3.91 -3.35
CA ALA A 38 2.95 -4.65 -2.61
C ALA A 38 2.81 -4.14 -1.15
N ARG A 39 3.93 -3.76 -0.50
CA ARG A 39 3.90 -3.16 0.84
C ARG A 39 3.20 -1.80 0.84
N ALA A 40 3.46 -0.95 -0.15
CA ALA A 40 2.77 0.33 -0.27
C ALA A 40 1.25 0.11 -0.40
N LYS A 41 0.83 -0.77 -1.32
CA LYS A 41 -0.59 -1.13 -1.48
C LYS A 41 -1.24 -1.66 -0.20
N PHE A 42 -0.52 -2.47 0.58
CA PHE A 42 -1.01 -2.95 1.87
C PHE A 42 -1.29 -1.78 2.83
N THR A 43 -0.35 -0.86 2.95
CA THR A 43 -0.51 0.32 3.82
C THR A 43 -1.67 1.19 3.35
N ASP A 44 -1.75 1.43 2.04
CA ASP A 44 -2.76 2.31 1.45
C ASP A 44 -4.18 1.77 1.57
N LEU A 45 -4.38 0.45 1.53
CA LEU A 45 -5.70 -0.17 1.65
C LEU A 45 -6.13 -0.39 3.09
N PHE A 46 -5.27 -0.99 3.92
CA PHE A 46 -5.70 -1.52 5.22
C PHE A 46 -5.26 -0.68 6.42
N VAL A 47 -4.24 0.17 6.26
CA VAL A 47 -3.64 0.91 7.39
C VAL A 47 -4.04 2.38 7.35
N SER A 48 -3.78 3.06 6.23
CA SER A 48 -4.02 4.50 6.10
C SER A 48 -5.50 4.86 6.29
N PRO A 49 -6.48 4.22 5.61
CA PRO A 49 -7.88 4.60 5.75
C PRO A 49 -8.42 4.30 7.15
N ALA A 50 -8.02 3.17 7.75
CA ALA A 50 -8.41 2.80 9.10
C ALA A 50 -7.85 3.77 10.15
N SER A 51 -6.57 4.15 10.04
CA SER A 51 -5.95 5.11 10.94
C SER A 51 -6.54 6.52 10.78
N GLN A 52 -6.84 6.93 9.55
CA GLN A 52 -7.44 8.24 9.27
C GLN A 52 -8.88 8.31 9.78
N LEU A 53 -9.66 7.24 9.60
CA LEU A 53 -11.01 7.15 10.17
C LEU A 53 -10.95 7.22 11.70
N GLN A 54 -10.00 6.53 12.34
CA GLN A 54 -9.83 6.63 13.79
C GLN A 54 -9.52 8.06 14.23
N GLN A 55 -8.55 8.73 13.58
CA GLN A 55 -8.22 10.13 13.88
C GLN A 55 -9.42 11.05 13.68
N PHE A 56 -10.19 10.85 12.60
CA PHE A 56 -11.40 11.61 12.32
C PHE A 56 -12.50 11.38 13.36
N LEU A 57 -12.62 10.17 13.92
CA LEU A 57 -13.57 9.86 14.99
C LEU A 57 -13.15 10.45 16.35
N GLU A 58 -11.84 10.61 16.58
CA GLU A 58 -11.29 11.21 17.81
C GLU A 58 -11.39 12.74 17.78
N ASP A 59 -11.02 13.39 16.68
CA ASP A 59 -11.06 14.85 16.50
C ASP A 59 -11.42 15.24 15.05
N PRO A 60 -12.72 15.42 14.74
CA PRO A 60 -13.16 15.79 13.40
C PRO A 60 -12.64 17.17 12.93
N GLU A 61 -12.64 18.16 13.84
CA GLU A 61 -12.27 19.54 13.51
C GLU A 61 -10.76 19.68 13.30
N GLY A 62 -9.96 19.05 14.16
CA GLY A 62 -8.51 19.01 14.00
C GLY A 62 -8.08 18.24 12.75
N PHE A 63 -8.81 17.21 12.36
CA PHE A 63 -8.54 16.47 11.12
C PHE A 63 -8.80 17.34 9.88
N THR A 64 -9.93 18.05 9.82
CA THR A 64 -10.24 18.95 8.69
C THR A 64 -9.27 20.11 8.61
N LEU A 65 -8.94 20.74 9.75
CA LEU A 65 -7.99 21.85 9.79
C LEU A 65 -6.57 21.39 9.43
N GLY A 66 -6.18 20.18 9.84
CA GLY A 66 -4.92 19.57 9.45
C GLY A 66 -4.83 19.25 7.95
N LEU A 67 -5.93 18.82 7.33
CA LEU A 67 -6.01 18.64 5.88
C LEU A 67 -5.94 19.98 5.14
N GLU A 68 -6.67 20.99 5.59
CA GLU A 68 -6.64 22.34 5.03
C GLU A 68 -5.22 22.92 5.11
N THR A 69 -4.58 22.84 6.27
CA THR A 69 -3.20 23.30 6.47
C THR A 69 -2.23 22.60 5.51
N LYS A 70 -2.36 21.28 5.31
CA LYS A 70 -1.53 20.54 4.35
C LYS A 70 -1.75 21.02 2.92
N ILE A 71 -2.98 21.35 2.54
CA ILE A 71 -3.28 21.88 1.21
C ILE A 71 -2.72 23.29 1.04
N GLU A 72 -2.82 24.13 2.06
CA GLU A 72 -2.32 25.52 2.06
C GLU A 72 -0.80 25.61 2.04
N GLN A 73 -0.09 24.62 2.59
CA GLN A 73 1.36 24.51 2.50
C GLN A 73 1.86 24.34 1.06
N HIS A 74 1.02 23.86 0.14
CA HIS A 74 1.39 23.70 -1.27
C HIS A 74 1.00 24.93 -2.09
N VAL A 75 1.93 25.41 -2.92
CA VAL A 75 1.75 26.62 -3.75
C VAL A 75 1.73 26.25 -5.23
N GLY A 76 0.89 26.92 -6.01
CA GLY A 76 0.83 26.74 -7.47
C GLY A 76 0.27 25.37 -7.89
N GLY A 77 0.88 24.76 -8.91
CA GLY A 77 0.41 23.48 -9.47
C GLY A 77 0.42 22.31 -8.49
N GLU A 78 1.27 22.36 -7.45
CA GLU A 78 1.32 21.32 -6.41
C GLU A 78 0.08 21.32 -5.51
N ARG A 79 -0.62 22.46 -5.41
CA ARG A 79 -1.85 22.59 -4.63
C ARG A 79 -2.99 21.75 -5.21
N ILE A 80 -3.06 21.62 -6.53
CA ILE A 80 -4.09 20.79 -7.21
C ILE A 80 -3.89 19.32 -6.81
N GLY A 81 -2.66 18.81 -6.91
CA GLY A 81 -2.37 17.43 -6.51
C GLY A 81 -2.55 17.19 -5.00
N ALA A 82 -2.29 18.20 -4.16
CA ALA A 82 -2.57 18.11 -2.73
C ALA A 82 -4.07 18.05 -2.43
N LEU A 83 -4.87 18.82 -3.16
CA LEU A 83 -6.33 18.79 -3.06
C LEU A 83 -6.89 17.43 -3.50
N GLU A 84 -6.41 16.88 -4.62
CA GLU A 84 -6.82 15.55 -5.11
C GLU A 84 -6.54 14.48 -4.06
N ARG A 85 -5.34 14.44 -3.48
CA ARG A 85 -4.99 13.50 -2.39
C ARG A 85 -5.87 13.68 -1.15
N GLY A 86 -6.23 14.92 -0.81
CA GLY A 86 -7.13 15.24 0.28
C GLY A 86 -8.55 14.72 0.04
N VAL A 87 -9.06 14.88 -1.18
CA VAL A 87 -10.36 14.35 -1.60
C VAL A 87 -10.37 12.83 -1.59
N ASP A 88 -9.32 12.19 -2.10
CA ASP A 88 -9.18 10.72 -2.08
C ASP A 88 -9.16 10.19 -0.65
N THR A 89 -8.47 10.88 0.26
CA THR A 89 -8.43 10.56 1.70
C THR A 89 -9.84 10.62 2.31
N LEU A 90 -10.57 11.71 2.09
CA LEU A 90 -11.93 11.87 2.61
C LEU A 90 -12.90 10.84 2.03
N LYS A 91 -12.73 10.51 0.74
CA LYS A 91 -13.53 9.47 0.08
C LYS A 91 -13.27 8.10 0.68
N ALA A 92 -12.00 7.73 0.90
CA ALA A 92 -11.63 6.46 1.53
C ALA A 92 -12.21 6.32 2.94
N ILE A 93 -12.17 7.39 3.75
CA ILE A 93 -12.75 7.41 5.10
C ILE A 93 -14.27 7.25 5.03
N LYS A 94 -14.94 7.98 4.12
CA LYS A 94 -16.39 7.90 3.92
C LYS A 94 -16.82 6.50 3.49
N ASP A 95 -16.14 5.91 2.52
CA ASP A 95 -16.45 4.58 2.00
C ASP A 95 -16.26 3.52 3.09
N LEU A 96 -15.17 3.59 3.86
CA LEU A 96 -14.92 2.70 5.00
C LEU A 96 -15.99 2.86 6.10
N ALA A 97 -16.40 4.09 6.40
CA ALA A 97 -17.45 4.36 7.37
C ALA A 97 -18.81 3.81 6.91
N ALA A 98 -19.14 3.96 5.62
CA ALA A 98 -20.37 3.41 5.05
C ALA A 98 -20.38 1.87 5.12
N GLN A 99 -19.26 1.24 4.77
CA GLN A 99 -19.11 -0.22 4.87
C GLN A 99 -19.29 -0.72 6.32
N LEU A 100 -18.75 0.00 7.31
CA LEU A 100 -18.93 -0.33 8.71
C LEU A 100 -20.39 -0.20 9.19
N GLN A 101 -21.15 0.76 8.64
CA GLN A 101 -22.57 0.93 8.97
C GLN A 101 -23.42 -0.22 8.44
N GLU A 102 -23.07 -0.80 7.30
CA GLU A 102 -23.80 -1.92 6.68
C GLU A 102 -23.57 -3.28 7.36
N LYS A 103 -22.78 -3.33 8.45
CA LYS A 103 -22.42 -4.57 9.18
C LYS A 103 -21.81 -5.61 8.22
N PRO A 104 -20.55 -5.41 7.83
CA PRO A 104 -19.92 -6.22 6.80
C PRO A 104 -19.85 -7.69 7.22
N THR A 105 -19.98 -8.59 6.26
CA THR A 105 -19.85 -10.04 6.47
C THR A 105 -18.58 -10.57 5.80
N MET A 106 -18.26 -11.84 6.02
CA MET A 106 -17.16 -12.48 5.27
C MET A 106 -17.41 -12.46 3.76
N GLU A 107 -18.66 -12.57 3.30
CA GLU A 107 -19.00 -12.49 1.88
C GLU A 107 -18.74 -11.09 1.30
N THR A 108 -19.01 -10.05 2.11
CA THR A 108 -18.65 -8.67 1.77
C THR A 108 -17.15 -8.53 1.61
N CYS A 109 -16.35 -9.10 2.52
CA CYS A 109 -14.89 -9.07 2.44
C CYS A 109 -14.35 -9.79 1.19
N VAL A 110 -14.95 -10.94 0.82
CA VAL A 110 -14.59 -11.64 -0.42
C VAL A 110 -14.91 -10.79 -1.65
N SER A 111 -16.05 -10.09 -1.64
CA SER A 111 -16.46 -9.21 -2.74
C SER A 111 -15.51 -8.02 -2.88
N LEU A 112 -15.05 -7.44 -1.78
CA LEU A 112 -14.05 -6.37 -1.78
C LEU A 112 -12.70 -6.86 -2.33
N ALA A 113 -12.23 -8.01 -1.84
CA ALA A 113 -11.01 -8.64 -2.34
C ALA A 113 -11.05 -8.92 -3.85
N TRP A 114 -12.23 -9.30 -4.36
CA TRP A 114 -12.47 -9.50 -5.78
C TRP A 114 -12.38 -8.21 -6.58
N CYS A 115 -13.03 -7.14 -6.11
CA CYS A 115 -12.93 -5.81 -6.71
C CYS A 115 -11.49 -5.31 -6.73
N ASP A 116 -10.75 -5.47 -5.63
CA ASP A 116 -9.35 -5.05 -5.52
C ASP A 116 -8.43 -5.81 -6.48
N PHE A 117 -8.66 -7.12 -6.66
CA PHE A 117 -7.90 -7.90 -7.63
C PHE A 117 -8.05 -7.31 -9.04
N HIS A 118 -9.28 -7.03 -9.46
CA HIS A 118 -9.54 -6.45 -10.78
C HIS A 118 -9.01 -5.01 -10.90
N ALA A 119 -9.20 -4.19 -9.87
CA ALA A 119 -8.70 -2.82 -9.86
C ALA A 119 -7.17 -2.79 -10.11
N PHE A 120 -6.41 -3.65 -9.43
CA PHE A 120 -4.95 -3.62 -9.55
C PHE A 120 -4.39 -4.36 -10.75
N SER A 121 -5.00 -5.48 -11.12
CA SER A 121 -4.45 -6.39 -12.13
C SER A 121 -5.03 -6.17 -13.53
N ARG A 122 -6.19 -5.50 -13.60
CA ARG A 122 -6.87 -5.17 -14.85
C ARG A 122 -7.01 -3.67 -15.05
N ASP A 123 -7.71 -2.98 -14.16
CA ASP A 123 -8.16 -1.60 -14.45
C ASP A 123 -6.98 -0.62 -14.53
N VAL A 124 -6.06 -0.68 -13.56
CA VAL A 124 -4.80 0.12 -13.60
C VAL A 124 -3.97 -0.18 -14.85
N ILE A 125 -3.96 -1.43 -15.32
CA ILE A 125 -3.22 -1.82 -16.53
C ILE A 125 -3.92 -1.30 -17.78
N LEU A 126 -5.25 -1.37 -17.83
CA LEU A 126 -6.04 -0.83 -18.93
C LEU A 126 -5.89 0.69 -19.03
N ASP A 127 -5.93 1.41 -17.91
CA ASP A 127 -5.70 2.86 -17.88
C ASP A 127 -4.29 3.22 -18.37
N LEU A 128 -3.29 2.42 -17.99
CA LEU A 128 -1.91 2.60 -18.44
C LEU A 128 -1.78 2.38 -19.95
N ILE A 129 -2.43 1.34 -20.49
CA ILE A 129 -2.45 1.04 -21.93
C ILE A 129 -3.21 2.12 -22.70
N ALA A 130 -4.33 2.63 -22.17
CA ALA A 130 -5.08 3.70 -22.79
C ALA A 130 -4.28 5.00 -22.86
N THR A 131 -3.48 5.28 -21.83
CA THR A 131 -2.60 6.46 -21.77
C THR A 131 -1.37 6.31 -22.67
N PHE A 132 -0.80 5.10 -22.72
CA PHE A 132 0.40 4.78 -23.50
C PHE A 132 0.16 3.51 -24.33
N PRO A 133 -0.41 3.64 -25.55
CA PRO A 133 -0.63 2.48 -26.41
C PRO A 133 0.68 1.79 -26.80
N ALA A 134 0.60 0.59 -27.34
CA ALA A 134 1.78 -0.23 -27.66
C ALA A 134 2.76 0.45 -28.64
N ASP A 135 2.26 1.32 -29.51
CA ASP A 135 3.00 2.11 -30.49
C ASP A 135 3.39 3.51 -29.99
N ALA A 136 3.16 3.82 -28.70
CA ALA A 136 3.50 5.10 -28.11
C ALA A 136 4.98 5.46 -28.31
N LYS A 137 5.24 6.72 -28.65
CA LYS A 137 6.59 7.27 -28.85
C LYS A 137 6.87 8.38 -27.86
N THR A 138 8.13 8.53 -27.47
CA THR A 138 8.61 9.62 -26.64
C THR A 138 8.68 10.93 -27.45
N LYS A 139 8.88 12.07 -26.78
CA LYS A 139 9.06 13.37 -27.44
C LYS A 139 10.22 13.40 -28.46
N SER A 140 11.20 12.51 -28.29
CA SER A 140 12.34 12.34 -29.18
C SER A 140 12.05 11.40 -30.37
N GLY A 141 10.86 10.80 -30.45
CA GLY A 141 10.44 9.89 -31.52
C GLY A 141 10.78 8.41 -31.29
N GLU A 142 11.49 8.07 -30.21
CA GLU A 142 11.84 6.69 -29.86
C GLU A 142 10.64 5.95 -29.24
N PRO A 143 10.53 4.61 -29.37
CA PRO A 143 9.48 3.82 -28.74
C PRO A 143 9.44 4.04 -27.22
N PHE A 144 8.24 4.28 -26.68
CA PHE A 144 8.03 4.43 -25.24
C PHE A 144 8.29 3.12 -24.50
N TRP A 145 7.85 2.00 -25.08
CA TRP A 145 8.09 0.65 -24.61
C TRP A 145 9.43 0.13 -25.16
N SER A 146 10.27 -0.42 -24.30
CA SER A 146 11.64 -0.87 -24.61
C SER A 146 12.03 -2.03 -23.69
N ALA A 147 13.25 -2.56 -23.81
CA ALA A 147 13.71 -3.67 -22.96
C ALA A 147 13.59 -3.40 -21.45
N TYR A 148 13.70 -2.13 -21.04
CA TYR A 148 13.56 -1.71 -19.63
C TYR A 148 12.14 -1.28 -19.26
N LYS A 149 11.24 -1.13 -20.25
CA LYS A 149 9.83 -0.75 -20.09
C LYS A 149 8.99 -1.71 -20.92
N ILE A 150 8.63 -2.83 -20.30
CA ILE A 150 7.87 -3.90 -20.93
C ILE A 150 6.40 -3.48 -21.00
N PHE A 151 5.79 -3.65 -22.18
CA PHE A 151 4.35 -3.43 -22.36
C PHE A 151 3.58 -4.41 -21.46
N PRO A 152 2.68 -3.94 -20.60
CA PRO A 152 1.99 -4.79 -19.64
C PRO A 152 0.90 -5.63 -20.31
N GLU A 153 0.61 -6.78 -19.72
CA GLU A 153 -0.53 -7.62 -20.09
C GLU A 153 -1.57 -7.59 -18.98
N VAL A 154 -2.84 -7.52 -19.39
CA VAL A 154 -3.98 -7.56 -18.46
C VAL A 154 -4.08 -8.96 -17.89
N LEU A 155 -4.16 -9.07 -16.56
CA LEU A 155 -4.29 -10.35 -15.90
C LEU A 155 -5.76 -10.69 -15.66
N GLU A 156 -6.20 -11.79 -16.25
CA GLU A 156 -7.52 -12.36 -15.95
C GLU A 156 -7.45 -13.26 -14.71
N PHE A 157 -8.53 -13.25 -13.92
CA PHE A 157 -8.60 -14.11 -12.75
C PHE A 157 -8.71 -15.57 -13.18
N ASP A 158 -7.92 -16.43 -12.52
CA ASP A 158 -7.93 -17.87 -12.72
C ASP A 158 -8.02 -18.57 -11.36
N PRO A 159 -9.10 -19.33 -11.08
CA PRO A 159 -9.24 -20.08 -9.84
C PRO A 159 -8.27 -21.25 -9.71
N GLN A 160 -7.65 -21.72 -10.79
CA GLN A 160 -6.63 -22.77 -10.74
C GLN A 160 -5.28 -22.22 -10.29
N ASN A 161 -4.97 -20.97 -10.64
CA ASN A 161 -3.75 -20.30 -10.24
C ASN A 161 -3.63 -20.14 -8.70
N PRO A 162 -2.60 -20.71 -8.05
CA PRO A 162 -2.42 -20.62 -6.62
C PRO A 162 -2.14 -19.19 -6.12
N LEU A 163 -1.52 -18.32 -6.93
CA LEU A 163 -1.23 -16.94 -6.56
C LEU A 163 -2.50 -16.08 -6.50
N HIS A 164 -3.41 -16.26 -7.46
CA HIS A 164 -4.70 -15.56 -7.48
C HIS A 164 -5.55 -15.93 -6.27
N LYS A 165 -5.59 -17.23 -5.94
CA LYS A 165 -6.24 -17.72 -4.71
C LYS A 165 -5.59 -17.17 -3.45
N ALA A 166 -4.25 -17.19 -3.38
CA ALA A 166 -3.52 -16.68 -2.22
C ALA A 166 -3.78 -15.19 -2.00
N PHE A 167 -3.85 -14.40 -3.07
CA PHE A 167 -4.22 -12.99 -3.02
C PHE A 167 -5.61 -12.80 -2.42
N LEU A 168 -6.63 -13.46 -2.99
CA LEU A 168 -8.01 -13.35 -2.49
C LEU A 168 -8.13 -13.75 -1.02
N ILE A 169 -7.52 -14.87 -0.63
CA ILE A 169 -7.54 -15.33 0.77
C ILE A 169 -6.86 -14.32 1.70
N ALA A 170 -5.70 -13.78 1.30
CA ALA A 170 -4.97 -12.82 2.10
C ALA A 170 -5.78 -11.52 2.28
N VAL A 171 -6.26 -10.93 1.18
CA VAL A 171 -7.03 -9.67 1.20
C VAL A 171 -8.33 -9.84 1.97
N THR A 172 -9.10 -10.91 1.70
CA THR A 172 -10.34 -11.20 2.43
C THR A 172 -10.10 -11.26 3.94
N ASN A 173 -9.02 -11.91 4.39
CA ASN A 173 -8.70 -12.00 5.81
C ASN A 173 -8.25 -10.65 6.39
N LEU A 174 -7.57 -9.80 5.61
CA LEU A 174 -7.18 -8.46 6.03
C LEU A 174 -8.40 -7.56 6.18
N ASP A 175 -9.31 -7.54 5.21
CA ASP A 175 -10.59 -6.84 5.30
C ASP A 175 -11.39 -7.31 6.51
N ALA A 176 -11.51 -8.64 6.67
CA ALA A 176 -12.22 -9.21 7.80
C ALA A 176 -11.60 -8.79 9.14
N ARG A 177 -10.28 -8.56 9.19
CA ARG A 177 -9.59 -8.07 10.38
C ARG A 177 -9.85 -6.59 10.64
N VAL A 178 -9.89 -5.76 9.59
CA VAL A 178 -10.25 -4.33 9.67
C VAL A 178 -11.68 -4.20 10.19
N PHE A 179 -12.61 -4.94 9.60
CA PHE A 179 -14.03 -4.93 9.94
C PHE A 179 -14.43 -5.72 11.19
N LYS A 180 -13.47 -6.38 11.87
CA LYS A 180 -13.70 -7.21 13.06
C LYS A 180 -14.65 -8.40 12.84
N VAL A 181 -14.74 -8.91 11.62
CA VAL A 181 -15.57 -10.06 11.24
C VAL A 181 -14.74 -11.33 10.98
N HIS A 182 -13.42 -11.24 11.13
CA HIS A 182 -12.51 -12.36 10.95
C HIS A 182 -12.91 -13.54 11.85
N PRO A 183 -13.02 -14.76 11.30
CA PRO A 183 -13.39 -15.94 12.08
C PRO A 183 -12.42 -16.15 13.23
N THR A 184 -12.95 -16.59 14.38
CA THR A 184 -12.10 -16.96 15.51
C THR A 184 -11.17 -18.08 15.08
N LYS A 185 -9.88 -17.94 15.39
CA LYS A 185 -8.90 -18.98 15.11
C LYS A 185 -9.37 -20.27 15.78
N TYR A 186 -9.66 -21.29 14.99
CA TYR A 186 -9.97 -22.61 15.54
C TYR A 186 -8.83 -23.00 16.49
N PRO A 187 -9.14 -23.52 17.70
CA PRO A 187 -8.11 -23.97 18.61
C PRO A 187 -7.23 -24.96 17.85
N SER A 188 -5.91 -24.76 17.88
CA SER A 188 -4.99 -25.71 17.26
C SER A 188 -5.27 -27.09 17.87
N LYS A 189 -5.18 -28.16 17.08
CA LYS A 189 -5.31 -29.53 17.60
C LYS A 189 -4.30 -29.80 18.75
N GLU A 190 -3.23 -29.01 18.80
CA GLU A 190 -2.15 -29.01 19.79
C GLU A 190 -2.47 -28.23 21.08
N ASN A 191 -3.49 -27.35 21.09
CA ASN A 191 -3.90 -26.59 22.28
C ASN A 191 -4.68 -27.42 23.33
N LYS A 192 -4.75 -28.75 23.19
CA LYS A 192 -5.36 -29.65 24.17
C LYS A 192 -4.59 -29.76 25.49
N LEU A 193 -3.39 -29.19 25.58
CA LEU A 193 -2.52 -29.29 26.76
C LEU A 193 -2.84 -28.28 27.89
N HIS A 194 -3.71 -27.29 27.65
CA HIS A 194 -3.96 -26.22 28.65
C HIS A 194 -5.39 -26.17 29.22
N ILE A 195 -6.24 -27.16 28.95
CA ILE A 195 -7.64 -27.19 29.48
C ILE A 195 -7.74 -27.94 30.82
N LYS A 196 -6.61 -28.24 31.49
CA LYS A 196 -6.60 -28.79 32.85
C LYS A 196 -5.60 -28.05 33.74
N ARG A 197 -6.03 -26.95 34.34
CA ARG A 197 -5.50 -26.45 35.62
C ARG A 197 -6.62 -25.79 36.39
#